data_AF-A0A0K0EWT5-F1
#
_entry.id   AF-A0A0K0EWT5-F1
#
_cell.length_a   1.000
_cell.length_b   1.000
_cell.length_c   1.000
_cell.angle_alpha   90.00
_cell.angle_beta   90.00
_cell.angle_gamma   90.00
#
_symmetry.space_group_name_H-M   'P 1'
#
loop_
_entity.id
_entity.type
_entity.pdbx_description
1 polymer ?
#
loop_
_entity_poly.entity_id
_entity_poly.type
_entity_poly.pdbx_seq_one_letter_code
_entity_poly.pdbx_strand_id
1 'polypeptide(L)'
;MSSQIDNISRRVLQIHVEPIEIELTEVDEEILLPTLRTAFPHCCGLYYHDFKTNKKNIVKFDGTKFLPPKGDWLSQTIYANLSGGKIMNELNNNYIDATKTFERSVHAVQKMFEALNGNTKKKDINFDDKKKQTDKVKVLNEKNNTNSINNMEPLIKKLKQKLSKRSSTDNNDEKSMKNEIVVLNDEINYDKLELTYSQMEQQFLDLAKISTGKDSIIESQRKELTETNKKVPMLEKEIVELRDELKKAESKCKGYELELNVFRELANEQDDYQEKIRILQEKVIIAEKEIKILEKNFRKEVTEKEVFKKELERTSKKFSELEYLISNLNGERLCLKEELNETCNQLTIKCKELNALNDELTVDNLSLLEREHSAIAKLENITSNHSSERNDYKKIIQNNNDQIDKLQKSINSLEATLMQLMQANDELSRRYMKLDYDRKKDNDKYLRLKCQYKEKENKEKKNRL
;
A
#
# COMPACT_ATOMS: atom_id res chain seq x y z
N MET A 1 12.76 22.56 -51.49
CA MET A 1 12.70 21.10 -51.62
C MET A 1 11.34 20.66 -51.13
N SER A 2 10.44 20.37 -52.07
CA SER A 2 9.14 19.80 -51.83
C SER A 2 9.27 18.28 -51.65
N SER A 3 8.19 17.68 -51.15
CA SER A 3 7.84 16.25 -51.17
C SER A 3 8.72 15.27 -50.38
N GLN A 4 8.23 14.88 -49.19
CA GLN A 4 8.05 13.48 -48.75
C GLN A 4 7.75 13.46 -47.24
N ILE A 5 6.49 13.73 -46.87
CA ILE A 5 5.92 13.15 -45.65
C ILE A 5 4.86 12.21 -46.18
N ASP A 6 5.24 10.93 -46.22
CA ASP A 6 4.38 9.85 -46.66
C ASP A 6 3.04 9.90 -45.92
N ASN A 7 1.96 9.80 -46.70
CA ASN A 7 0.61 9.53 -46.23
C ASN A 7 0.60 8.19 -45.49
N ILE A 8 0.91 8.21 -44.19
CA ILE A 8 0.63 7.11 -43.29
C ILE A 8 -0.90 7.01 -43.22
N SER A 9 -1.48 6.11 -44.01
CA SER A 9 -2.89 5.71 -43.88
C SER A 9 -3.08 5.09 -42.50
N ARG A 10 -3.44 5.92 -41.51
CA ARG A 10 -3.80 5.45 -40.17
C ARG A 10 -4.99 4.51 -40.30
N ARG A 11 -4.75 3.22 -40.01
CA ARG A 11 -5.84 2.26 -39.77
C ARG A 11 -6.47 2.63 -38.44
N VAL A 12 -7.62 3.30 -38.49
CA VAL A 12 -8.40 3.68 -37.31
C VAL A 12 -9.51 2.66 -37.14
N LEU A 13 -9.55 2.00 -35.97
CA LEU A 13 -10.68 1.20 -35.53
C LEU A 13 -11.53 2.06 -34.59
N GLN A 14 -12.78 2.30 -34.97
CA GLN A 14 -13.74 2.98 -34.11
C GLN A 14 -14.43 1.94 -33.23
N ILE A 15 -14.09 1.94 -31.94
CA ILE A 15 -14.72 1.07 -30.94
C ILE A 15 -15.85 1.88 -30.30
N HIS A 16 -17.07 1.38 -30.42
CA HIS A 16 -18.24 1.95 -29.79
C HIS A 16 -18.50 1.27 -28.45
N VAL A 17 -18.79 2.05 -27.42
CA VAL A 17 -19.21 1.57 -26.11
C VAL A 17 -20.73 1.73 -26.02
N GLU A 18 -21.39 0.81 -25.31
CA GLU A 18 -22.84 0.89 -25.08
C GLU A 18 -23.21 2.19 -24.36
N PRO A 19 -24.31 2.87 -24.76
CA PRO A 19 -24.77 4.06 -24.08
C PRO A 19 -25.07 3.77 -22.60
N ILE A 20 -24.60 4.63 -21.70
CA ILE A 20 -24.86 4.54 -20.26
C ILE A 20 -25.90 5.59 -19.90
N GLU A 21 -26.96 5.17 -19.22
CA GLU A 21 -27.97 6.05 -18.65
C GLU A 21 -27.48 6.59 -17.30
N ILE A 22 -27.41 7.91 -17.17
CA ILE A 22 -27.02 8.59 -15.93
C ILE A 22 -28.24 9.34 -15.42
N GLU A 23 -28.65 9.03 -14.19
CA GLU A 23 -29.74 9.71 -13.52
C GLU A 23 -29.37 11.18 -13.22
N LEU A 24 -30.24 12.09 -13.63
CA LEU A 24 -30.09 13.53 -13.41
C LEU A 24 -30.61 13.90 -12.01
N THR A 25 -29.99 14.87 -11.35
CA THR A 25 -30.47 15.34 -10.04
C THR A 25 -31.79 16.10 -10.18
N GLU A 26 -32.73 15.82 -9.28
CA GLU A 26 -34.15 16.24 -9.31
C GLU A 26 -34.40 17.76 -9.36
N VAL A 27 -33.45 18.59 -8.92
CA VAL A 27 -33.70 20.03 -8.71
C VAL A 27 -33.28 20.90 -9.90
N ASP A 28 -32.31 20.46 -10.72
CA ASP A 28 -31.73 21.32 -11.77
C ASP A 28 -31.32 20.57 -13.06
N GLU A 29 -31.69 19.29 -13.22
CA GLU A 29 -31.24 18.43 -14.34
C GLU A 29 -29.71 18.44 -14.50
N GLU A 30 -28.96 18.52 -13.41
CA GLU A 30 -27.50 18.67 -13.45
C GLU A 30 -26.77 17.33 -13.39
N ILE A 31 -25.55 17.31 -13.96
CA ILE A 31 -24.64 16.17 -13.83
C ILE A 31 -23.45 16.58 -12.98
N LEU A 32 -23.29 15.93 -11.83
CA LEU A 32 -22.14 16.10 -10.96
C LEU A 32 -20.92 15.35 -11.53
N LEU A 33 -19.75 15.99 -11.48
CA LEU A 33 -18.49 15.38 -11.94
C LEU A 33 -18.16 14.04 -11.22
N PRO A 34 -18.40 13.88 -9.91
CA PRO A 34 -18.25 12.58 -9.24
C PRO A 34 -19.13 11.49 -9.86
N THR A 35 -20.43 11.76 -10.09
CA THR A 35 -21.37 10.82 -10.71
C THR A 35 -20.89 10.40 -12.10
N LEU A 36 -20.45 11.37 -12.90
CA LEU A 36 -19.89 11.09 -14.23
C LEU A 36 -18.61 10.22 -14.16
N ARG A 37 -17.76 10.43 -13.16
CA ARG A 37 -16.52 9.65 -12.97
C ARG A 37 -16.76 8.24 -12.42
N THR A 38 -17.89 7.99 -11.79
CA THR A 38 -18.30 6.61 -11.42
C THR A 38 -18.70 5.80 -12.65
N ALA A 39 -19.41 6.41 -13.60
CA ALA A 39 -19.78 5.77 -14.87
C ALA A 39 -18.59 5.66 -15.84
N PHE A 40 -17.76 6.71 -15.91
CA PHE A 40 -16.62 6.80 -16.82
C PHE A 40 -15.33 7.16 -16.05
N PRO A 41 -14.56 6.16 -15.61
CA PRO A 41 -13.27 6.39 -14.98
C PRO A 41 -12.38 7.26 -15.88
N HIS A 42 -11.73 8.27 -15.30
CA HIS A 42 -10.89 9.25 -16.01
C HIS A 42 -11.63 10.21 -16.96
N CYS A 43 -12.95 10.32 -16.87
CA CYS A 43 -13.68 11.41 -17.53
C CYS A 43 -13.24 12.78 -16.98
N CYS A 44 -12.85 13.67 -17.89
CA CYS A 44 -12.44 15.04 -17.57
C CYS A 44 -13.42 16.10 -18.07
N GLY A 45 -14.43 15.73 -18.85
CA GLY A 45 -15.44 16.64 -19.33
C GLY A 45 -16.40 16.00 -20.30
N LEU A 46 -17.47 16.73 -20.64
CA LEU A 46 -18.44 16.35 -21.65
C LEU A 46 -18.31 17.26 -22.87
N TYR A 47 -18.59 16.73 -24.05
CA TYR A 47 -18.67 17.51 -25.28
C TYR A 47 -19.80 17.01 -26.17
N TYR A 48 -20.24 17.86 -27.09
CA TYR A 48 -21.26 17.54 -28.08
C TYR A 48 -20.86 18.10 -29.44
N HIS A 49 -21.43 17.54 -30.49
CA HIS A 49 -21.30 18.07 -31.85
C HIS A 49 -22.56 18.86 -32.19
N ASP A 50 -22.40 20.16 -32.50
CA ASP A 50 -23.54 20.98 -32.89
C ASP A 50 -24.05 20.56 -34.27
N PHE A 51 -25.33 20.16 -34.37
CA PHE A 51 -25.94 19.60 -35.58
C PHE A 51 -25.79 20.46 -36.83
N LYS A 52 -25.71 21.80 -36.68
CA LYS A 52 -25.62 22.73 -37.82
C LYS A 52 -24.20 22.92 -38.34
N THR A 53 -23.20 22.79 -37.47
CA THR A 53 -21.82 23.17 -37.79
C THR A 53 -20.84 22.00 -37.70
N ASN A 54 -21.28 20.85 -37.18
CA ASN A 54 -20.49 19.67 -36.85
C ASN A 54 -19.23 19.98 -36.00
N LYS A 55 -19.19 21.15 -35.34
CA LYS A 55 -18.08 21.57 -34.50
C LYS A 55 -18.21 20.93 -33.12
N LYS A 56 -17.07 20.46 -32.61
CA LYS A 56 -16.94 19.93 -31.25
C LYS A 56 -17.03 21.09 -30.25
N ASN A 57 -18.07 21.10 -29.43
CA ASN A 57 -18.29 22.07 -28.37
C ASN A 57 -18.22 21.40 -27.01
N ILE A 58 -17.55 22.04 -26.05
CA ILE A 58 -17.41 21.55 -24.68
C ILE A 58 -18.65 21.96 -23.88
N VAL A 59 -19.20 21.04 -23.09
CA VAL A 59 -20.31 21.32 -22.18
C VAL A 59 -19.81 22.24 -21.06
N LYS A 60 -20.61 23.25 -20.69
CA LYS A 60 -20.22 24.22 -19.67
C LYS A 60 -20.07 23.52 -18.31
N PHE A 61 -18.98 23.83 -17.63
CA PHE A 61 -18.64 23.30 -16.32
C PHE A 61 -18.39 24.46 -15.35
N ASP A 62 -19.07 24.45 -14.22
CA ASP A 62 -19.01 25.51 -13.20
C ASP A 62 -17.97 25.23 -12.10
N GLY A 63 -17.08 24.26 -12.31
CA GLY A 63 -16.10 23.81 -11.30
C GLY A 63 -16.58 22.63 -10.45
N THR A 64 -17.89 22.41 -10.34
CA THR A 64 -18.50 21.31 -9.58
C THR A 64 -19.49 20.47 -10.41
N LYS A 65 -20.22 21.13 -11.31
CA LYS A 65 -21.36 20.56 -12.04
C LYS A 65 -21.34 20.91 -13.53
N PHE A 66 -21.92 20.03 -14.35
CA PHE A 66 -22.16 20.26 -15.78
C PHE A 66 -23.60 20.70 -16.01
N LEU A 67 -23.76 21.72 -16.86
CA LEU A 67 -25.05 22.29 -17.23
C LEU A 67 -25.50 21.82 -18.61
N PRO A 68 -26.82 21.62 -18.83
CA PRO A 68 -27.33 21.17 -20.11
C PRO A 68 -26.98 22.15 -21.25
N PRO A 69 -26.46 21.65 -22.38
CA PRO A 69 -26.18 22.50 -23.53
C PRO A 69 -27.50 23.03 -24.12
N LYS A 70 -27.65 24.37 -24.16
CA LYS A 70 -28.89 25.06 -24.59
C LYS A 70 -30.12 24.73 -23.73
N GLY A 71 -29.93 24.25 -22.50
CA GLY A 71 -31.01 24.04 -21.53
C GLY A 71 -31.73 22.69 -21.60
N ASP A 72 -31.29 21.75 -22.45
CA ASP A 72 -31.83 20.39 -22.50
C ASP A 72 -30.75 19.37 -22.93
N TRP A 73 -30.62 18.26 -22.18
CA TRP A 73 -29.71 17.15 -22.47
C TRP A 73 -30.16 16.27 -23.63
N LEU A 74 -31.47 16.17 -23.87
CA LEU A 74 -32.05 15.31 -24.90
C LEU A 74 -31.90 15.91 -26.29
N SER A 75 -31.62 17.21 -26.36
CA SER A 75 -31.49 17.91 -27.62
C SER A 75 -30.35 17.40 -28.49
N GLN A 76 -29.27 16.85 -27.90
CA GLN A 76 -28.07 16.42 -28.65
C GLN A 76 -27.37 15.21 -28.00
N THR A 77 -26.70 14.38 -28.81
CA THR A 77 -25.86 13.30 -28.29
C THR A 77 -24.63 13.86 -27.59
N ILE A 78 -24.47 13.49 -26.32
CA ILE A 78 -23.36 13.92 -25.47
C ILE A 78 -22.29 12.83 -25.41
N TYR A 79 -21.04 13.25 -25.52
CA TYR A 79 -19.88 12.37 -25.50
C TYR A 79 -19.00 12.68 -24.28
N ALA A 80 -18.57 11.63 -23.59
CA ALA A 80 -17.58 11.74 -22.52
C ALA A 80 -16.19 11.93 -23.10
N ASN A 81 -15.47 12.95 -22.61
CA ASN A 81 -14.05 13.14 -22.90
C ASN A 81 -13.24 12.32 -21.89
N LEU A 82 -12.76 11.18 -22.34
CA LEU A 82 -11.82 10.36 -21.58
C LEU A 82 -10.42 10.90 -21.87
N SER A 83 -9.85 11.66 -20.94
CA SER A 83 -8.42 11.96 -21.00
C SER A 83 -7.66 10.67 -20.75
N GLY A 84 -7.09 10.08 -21.80
CA GLY A 84 -6.25 8.90 -21.69
C GLY A 84 -5.14 9.12 -20.67
N GLY A 85 -5.25 8.49 -19.50
CA GLY A 85 -4.16 8.18 -18.58
C GLY A 85 -3.28 9.31 -18.04
N LYS A 86 -3.58 10.59 -18.27
CA LYS A 86 -2.83 11.70 -17.66
C LYS A 86 -3.61 12.29 -16.48
N ILE A 87 -3.40 11.65 -15.35
CA ILE A 87 -3.80 12.11 -14.02
C ILE A 87 -3.18 13.50 -13.77
N MET A 88 -4.03 14.51 -13.58
CA MET A 88 -3.90 15.66 -12.65
C MET A 88 -2.55 16.38 -12.49
N ASN A 89 -1.65 16.36 -13.48
CA ASN A 89 -0.41 17.18 -13.44
C ASN A 89 -0.52 18.48 -14.25
N GLU A 90 -1.54 18.65 -15.10
CA GLU A 90 -1.65 19.83 -15.95
C GLU A 90 -2.30 21.05 -15.24
N LEU A 91 -3.09 20.84 -14.18
CA LEU A 91 -3.60 21.97 -13.38
C LEU A 91 -2.47 22.66 -12.58
N ASN A 92 -1.47 21.89 -12.13
CA ASN A 92 -0.30 22.42 -11.41
C ASN A 92 0.78 22.98 -12.35
N ASN A 93 0.83 22.54 -13.61
CA ASN A 93 1.74 23.11 -14.60
C ASN A 93 1.35 24.54 -15.00
N ASN A 94 0.05 24.88 -14.97
CA ASN A 94 -0.39 26.26 -15.22
C ASN A 94 0.13 27.23 -14.15
N TYR A 95 0.23 26.81 -12.88
CA TYR A 95 0.82 27.64 -11.83
C TYR A 95 2.34 27.72 -11.98
N ILE A 96 3.04 26.63 -12.26
CA ILE A 96 4.49 26.63 -12.44
C ILE A 96 4.90 27.50 -13.64
N ASP A 97 4.17 27.40 -14.74
CA ASP A 97 4.43 28.21 -15.93
C ASP A 97 3.99 29.67 -15.73
N ALA A 98 2.92 29.93 -14.97
CA ALA A 98 2.56 31.29 -14.55
C ALA A 98 3.63 31.90 -13.63
N THR A 99 4.17 31.14 -12.66
CA THR A 99 5.25 31.57 -11.77
C THR A 99 6.52 31.86 -12.56
N LYS A 100 6.90 31.01 -13.52
CA LYS A 100 8.05 31.29 -14.40
C LYS A 100 7.85 32.53 -15.27
N THR A 101 6.63 32.77 -15.73
CA THR A 101 6.30 33.96 -16.53
C THR A 101 6.33 35.22 -15.67
N PHE A 102 5.84 35.12 -14.44
CA PHE A 102 5.94 36.17 -13.43
C PHE A 102 7.40 36.46 -13.05
N GLU A 103 8.21 35.44 -12.76
CA GLU A 103 9.65 35.58 -12.47
C GLU A 103 10.40 36.23 -13.64
N ARG A 104 10.10 35.84 -14.89
CA ARG A 104 10.65 36.51 -16.07
C ARG A 104 10.23 37.98 -16.16
N SER A 105 8.98 38.30 -15.81
CA SER A 105 8.50 39.69 -15.80
C SER A 105 9.16 40.53 -14.69
N VAL A 106 9.33 39.97 -13.49
CA VAL A 106 10.03 40.61 -12.36
C VAL A 106 11.50 40.82 -12.71
N HIS A 107 12.14 39.82 -13.32
CA HIS A 107 13.54 39.93 -13.73
C HIS A 107 13.72 40.95 -14.87
N ALA A 108 12.77 41.04 -15.80
CA ALA A 108 12.77 42.07 -16.84
C ALA A 108 12.58 43.47 -16.25
N VAL A 109 11.69 43.63 -15.28
CA VAL A 109 11.47 44.91 -14.56
C VAL A 109 12.72 45.27 -13.76
N GLN A 110 13.33 44.32 -13.05
CA GLN A 110 14.55 44.53 -12.29
C GLN A 110 15.71 44.96 -13.20
N LYS A 111 15.84 44.32 -14.38
CA LYS A 111 16.82 44.71 -15.40
C LYS A 111 16.53 46.08 -16.01
N MET A 112 15.25 46.46 -16.11
CA MET A 112 14.83 47.80 -16.50
C MET A 112 15.17 48.84 -15.42
N PHE A 113 14.98 48.53 -14.14
CA PHE A 113 15.39 49.38 -13.02
C PHE A 113 16.91 49.48 -12.91
N GLU A 114 17.66 48.41 -13.18
CA GLU A 114 19.12 48.43 -13.27
C GLU A 114 19.60 49.27 -14.46
N ALA A 115 18.88 49.25 -15.59
CA ALA A 115 19.16 50.12 -16.74
C ALA A 115 18.78 51.59 -16.47
N LEU A 116 17.69 51.86 -15.75
CA LEU A 116 17.28 53.21 -15.34
C LEU A 116 18.17 53.80 -14.25
N ASN A 117 18.70 52.97 -13.34
CA ASN A 117 19.65 53.36 -12.30
C ASN A 117 21.12 53.30 -12.75
N GLY A 118 21.36 53.02 -14.03
CA GLY A 118 22.68 52.90 -14.65
C GLY A 118 23.42 54.22 -14.85
N ASN A 119 23.44 55.11 -13.84
CA ASN A 119 24.39 56.22 -13.81
C ASN A 119 24.83 56.68 -12.40
N THR A 120 24.85 55.78 -11.41
CA THR A 120 25.62 56.03 -10.17
C THR A 120 26.59 54.89 -9.90
N LYS A 121 27.84 55.18 -10.24
CA LYS A 121 29.12 54.52 -9.92
C LYS A 121 29.06 53.39 -8.87
N LYS A 122 29.51 52.22 -9.35
CA LYS A 122 30.18 51.10 -8.68
C LYS A 122 30.47 51.27 -7.18
N LYS A 123 29.96 50.34 -6.38
CA LYS A 123 30.72 49.74 -5.28
C LYS A 123 30.69 48.22 -5.45
N ASP A 124 31.87 47.69 -5.71
CA ASP A 124 32.15 46.27 -5.77
C ASP A 124 31.88 45.63 -4.40
N ILE A 125 31.14 44.53 -4.38
CA ILE A 125 31.22 43.55 -3.29
C ILE A 125 31.47 42.19 -3.96
N ASN A 126 32.70 41.72 -3.77
CA ASN A 126 33.20 40.40 -4.17
C ASN A 126 32.30 39.28 -3.62
N PHE A 127 32.07 38.28 -4.46
CA PHE A 127 31.66 36.93 -4.06
C PHE A 127 32.88 36.00 -4.07
N ASP A 128 32.72 34.88 -3.36
CA ASP A 128 33.65 33.76 -3.07
C ASP A 128 34.50 33.94 -1.80
N ASP A 129 34.60 32.96 -0.87
CA ASP A 129 34.41 31.52 -1.02
C ASP A 129 34.14 30.82 0.34
N LYS A 130 33.33 29.75 0.29
CA LYS A 130 33.29 28.51 1.11
C LYS A 130 33.78 28.48 2.59
N LYS A 131 32.92 27.90 3.46
CA LYS A 131 33.05 26.63 4.26
C LYS A 131 32.61 26.73 5.74
N LYS A 132 31.70 25.80 6.07
CA LYS A 132 31.62 24.91 7.26
C LYS A 132 31.58 25.49 8.69
N GLN A 133 30.51 25.01 9.35
CA GLN A 133 30.48 24.38 10.69
C GLN A 133 30.35 25.23 11.96
N THR A 134 29.29 24.84 12.69
CA THR A 134 29.20 24.58 14.14
C THR A 134 29.08 25.75 15.12
N ASP A 135 27.85 25.84 15.65
CA ASP A 135 27.49 25.65 17.05
C ASP A 135 28.14 26.48 18.17
N LYS A 136 27.21 27.18 18.86
CA LYS A 136 27.17 27.54 20.29
C LYS A 136 28.07 28.70 20.75
N VAL A 137 27.44 29.77 21.24
CA VAL A 137 27.24 30.04 22.69
C VAL A 137 26.82 31.51 22.91
N LYS A 138 25.69 31.67 23.62
CA LYS A 138 25.28 32.71 24.60
C LYS A 138 25.40 34.21 24.28
N VAL A 139 24.21 34.80 24.07
CA VAL A 139 23.52 35.78 24.93
C VAL A 139 24.36 36.63 25.91
N LEU A 140 24.35 37.95 25.66
CA LEU A 140 24.01 39.09 26.53
C LEU A 140 24.37 40.34 25.66
N ASN A 141 23.67 41.46 25.58
CA ASN A 141 22.67 42.07 26.43
C ASN A 141 22.04 43.27 25.68
N GLU A 142 20.89 43.71 26.18
CA GLU A 142 20.46 45.11 26.23
C GLU A 142 19.83 45.83 25.01
N LYS A 143 18.53 46.10 25.21
CA LYS A 143 17.90 47.43 25.26
C LYS A 143 17.52 48.13 23.93
N ASN A 144 16.20 48.28 23.84
CA ASN A 144 15.48 49.52 23.54
C ASN A 144 15.53 50.02 22.09
N ASN A 145 14.67 49.46 21.25
CA ASN A 145 14.28 50.06 19.99
C ASN A 145 13.05 50.97 20.21
N THR A 146 13.30 52.18 20.68
CA THR A 146 12.34 53.32 20.59
C THR A 146 13.06 54.44 19.88
N ASN A 147 13.02 54.47 18.54
CA ASN A 147 13.48 55.63 17.77
C ASN A 147 12.81 55.64 16.39
N SER A 148 11.55 56.11 16.35
CA SER A 148 10.89 56.56 15.12
C SER A 148 10.40 58.02 15.22
N ILE A 149 10.84 58.79 16.22
CA ILE A 149 10.37 60.17 16.47
C ILE A 149 11.42 61.25 16.10
N ASN A 150 12.59 60.90 15.55
CA ASN A 150 13.65 61.89 15.28
C ASN A 150 13.72 62.48 13.85
N ASN A 151 12.72 62.24 13.00
CA ASN A 151 12.73 62.79 11.64
C ASN A 151 11.98 64.12 11.44
N MET A 152 11.35 64.68 12.49
CA MET A 152 10.64 65.98 12.42
C MET A 152 11.46 67.16 12.99
N GLU A 153 12.54 66.88 13.72
CA GLU A 153 13.41 67.89 14.33
C GLU A 153 14.11 68.84 13.33
N PRO A 154 14.58 68.40 12.13
CA PRO A 154 15.20 69.32 11.17
C PRO A 154 14.18 70.26 10.47
N LEU A 155 12.90 69.90 10.43
CA LEU A 155 11.82 70.71 9.85
C LEU A 155 11.38 71.85 10.79
N ILE A 156 11.32 71.57 12.09
CA ILE A 156 10.98 72.58 13.11
C ILE A 156 12.13 73.59 13.26
N LYS A 157 13.39 73.16 13.11
CA LYS A 157 14.56 74.06 13.13
C LYS A 157 14.58 75.02 11.93
N LYS A 158 14.14 74.57 10.74
CA LYS A 158 13.98 75.41 9.54
C LYS A 158 12.84 76.43 9.65
N LEU A 159 11.76 76.12 10.37
CA LEU A 159 10.65 77.05 10.61
C LEU A 159 11.01 78.13 11.65
N LYS A 160 11.71 77.76 12.74
CA LYS A 160 12.20 78.75 13.72
C LYS A 160 13.22 79.74 13.14
N GLN A 161 14.05 79.31 12.19
CA GLN A 161 14.99 80.21 11.50
C GLN A 161 14.31 81.18 10.51
N LYS A 162 13.12 80.84 9.98
CA LYS A 162 12.36 81.73 9.08
C LYS A 162 11.52 82.78 9.81
N LEU A 163 11.17 82.56 11.09
CA LEU A 163 10.39 83.52 11.89
C LEU A 163 11.25 84.57 12.62
N SER A 164 12.56 84.38 12.73
CA SER A 164 13.49 85.34 13.38
C SER A 164 14.14 86.35 12.41
N LYS A 165 13.71 86.41 11.15
CA LYS A 165 14.31 87.27 10.10
C LYS A 165 13.34 88.23 9.39
N ARG A 166 12.20 88.54 10.03
CA ARG A 166 11.24 89.55 9.54
C ARG A 166 10.95 90.57 10.66
N SER A 167 11.93 91.40 10.97
CA SER A 167 11.74 92.66 11.68
C SER A 167 12.92 93.59 11.43
N SER A 168 13.03 94.09 10.20
CA SER A 168 13.65 95.38 9.91
C SER A 168 13.63 95.63 8.40
N THR A 169 13.39 96.90 8.05
CA THR A 169 13.68 97.57 6.77
C THR A 169 12.76 97.25 5.58
N ASP A 170 11.84 98.17 5.28
CA ASP A 170 11.93 99.08 4.11
C ASP A 170 10.67 99.98 4.08
N ASN A 171 10.84 101.29 4.28
CA ASN A 171 11.03 102.33 3.25
C ASN A 171 9.76 102.63 2.45
N ASN A 172 9.10 103.75 2.79
CA ASN A 172 8.25 104.50 1.88
C ASN A 172 8.81 105.93 1.78
N ASP A 173 9.42 106.22 0.63
CA ASP A 173 9.69 107.55 0.11
C ASP A 173 8.40 108.15 -0.46
N GLU A 174 7.96 109.31 0.05
CA GLU A 174 7.24 110.30 -0.76
C GLU A 174 7.64 111.72 -0.33
N LYS A 175 8.30 112.42 -1.27
CA LYS A 175 8.55 113.87 -1.24
C LYS A 175 7.27 114.61 -1.59
N SER A 176 7.04 115.79 -0.97
CA SER A 176 6.81 117.09 -1.64
C SER A 176 5.92 118.06 -0.83
N MET A 177 6.24 119.36 -0.93
CA MET A 177 5.52 120.56 -0.45
C MET A 177 5.54 120.78 1.08
N LYS A 178 6.50 121.52 1.67
CA LYS A 178 6.60 123.00 1.69
C LYS A 178 5.24 123.71 1.72
N ASN A 179 4.92 124.32 2.86
CA ASN A 179 4.55 125.74 2.92
C ASN A 179 4.65 126.27 4.35
N GLU A 180 5.48 127.31 4.49
CA GLU A 180 5.61 128.21 5.62
C GLU A 180 4.29 128.97 5.82
N ILE A 181 3.83 129.08 7.07
CA ILE A 181 3.01 130.21 7.49
C ILE A 181 3.74 130.88 8.66
N VAL A 182 4.39 131.96 8.28
CA VAL A 182 4.86 133.05 9.12
C VAL A 182 3.67 133.63 9.87
N VAL A 183 3.71 133.62 11.20
CA VAL A 183 2.91 134.55 12.02
C VAL A 183 3.91 135.45 12.72
N LEU A 184 4.08 136.63 12.13
CA LEU A 184 4.67 137.83 12.73
C LEU A 184 3.79 138.23 13.91
N ASN A 185 4.34 138.16 15.12
CA ASN A 185 3.85 138.96 16.24
C ASN A 185 4.73 140.22 16.32
N ASP A 186 4.30 141.25 15.59
CA ASP A 186 4.65 142.64 15.87
C ASP A 186 3.86 143.07 17.10
N GLU A 187 4.46 142.95 18.29
CA GLU A 187 4.00 143.68 19.46
C GLU A 187 4.41 145.14 19.31
N ILE A 188 3.59 145.90 18.58
CA ILE A 188 3.57 147.35 18.64
C ILE A 188 2.95 147.74 19.98
N ASN A 189 3.84 148.23 20.84
CA ASN A 189 3.57 149.06 21.99
C ASN A 189 2.55 150.16 21.66
N TYR A 190 1.32 149.98 22.16
CA TYR A 190 0.42 151.08 22.48
C TYR A 190 0.10 150.97 23.97
N ASP A 191 0.97 151.56 24.78
CA ASP A 191 0.54 152.31 25.95
C ASP A 191 -0.77 153.03 25.63
N LYS A 192 -1.86 152.55 26.24
CA LYS A 192 -3.06 153.36 26.42
C LYS A 192 -3.38 153.32 27.90
N LEU A 193 -2.87 154.33 28.62
CA LEU A 193 -3.68 155.48 28.99
C LEU A 193 -4.90 154.97 29.77
N GLU A 194 -4.82 155.10 31.10
CA GLU A 194 -5.97 155.15 32.00
C GLU A 194 -6.90 156.29 31.54
N LEU A 195 -7.66 156.04 30.48
CA LEU A 195 -8.89 156.73 30.20
C LEU A 195 -9.91 156.07 31.10
N THR A 196 -10.25 156.76 32.18
CA THR A 196 -11.40 156.47 33.03
C THR A 196 -12.66 156.51 32.18
N TYR A 197 -12.98 155.38 31.54
CA TYR A 197 -14.26 155.16 30.90
C TYR A 197 -15.37 155.32 31.94
N SER A 198 -16.46 155.96 31.56
CA SER A 198 -17.64 156.04 32.41
C SER A 198 -18.13 154.62 32.74
N GLN A 199 -18.70 154.40 33.92
CA GLN A 199 -19.18 153.09 34.36
C GLN A 199 -20.11 152.41 33.33
N MET A 200 -20.82 153.21 32.54
CA MET A 200 -21.66 152.77 31.44
C MET A 200 -20.88 152.29 30.21
N GLU A 201 -19.80 152.96 29.83
CA GLU A 201 -18.94 152.56 28.70
C GLU A 201 -18.21 151.25 29.00
N GLN A 202 -17.76 151.06 30.25
CA GLN A 202 -17.19 149.79 30.71
C GLN A 202 -18.22 148.65 30.63
N GLN A 203 -19.47 148.89 31.02
CA GLN A 203 -20.55 147.91 30.89
C GLN A 203 -20.83 147.54 29.43
N PHE A 204 -20.81 148.48 28.49
CA PHE A 204 -20.95 148.20 27.06
C PHE A 204 -19.75 147.40 26.51
N LEU A 205 -18.53 147.74 26.94
CA LEU A 205 -17.32 147.02 26.56
C LEU A 205 -17.36 145.56 27.06
N ASP A 206 -17.80 145.35 28.30
CA ASP A 206 -17.96 144.03 28.89
C ASP A 206 -19.09 143.25 28.21
N LEU A 207 -20.21 143.90 27.87
CA LEU A 207 -21.30 143.26 27.11
C LEU A 207 -20.83 142.81 25.72
N ALA A 208 -20.03 143.64 25.04
CA ALA A 208 -19.44 143.32 23.74
C ALA A 208 -18.43 142.17 23.82
N LYS A 209 -17.59 142.14 24.88
CA LYS A 209 -16.69 141.00 25.16
C LYS A 209 -17.46 139.72 25.47
N ILE A 210 -18.55 139.81 26.25
CA ILE A 210 -19.41 138.67 26.55
C ILE A 210 -20.13 138.19 25.29
N SER A 211 -20.62 139.10 24.44
CA SER A 211 -21.30 138.74 23.19
C SER A 211 -20.35 138.05 22.22
N THR A 212 -19.17 138.62 21.99
CA THR A 212 -18.16 138.00 21.11
C THR A 212 -17.63 136.69 21.68
N GLY A 213 -17.48 136.59 23.01
CA GLY A 213 -17.15 135.34 23.70
C GLY A 213 -18.24 134.27 23.53
N LYS A 214 -19.52 134.64 23.65
CA LYS A 214 -20.66 133.74 23.38
C LYS A 214 -20.68 133.27 21.93
N ASP A 215 -20.50 134.19 20.97
CA ASP A 215 -20.47 133.85 19.55
C ASP A 215 -19.29 132.92 19.22
N SER A 216 -18.12 133.14 19.83
CA SER A 216 -16.95 132.27 19.70
C SER A 216 -17.20 130.87 20.29
N ILE A 217 -17.87 130.77 21.44
CA ILE A 217 -18.27 129.48 22.04
C ILE A 217 -19.30 128.78 21.16
N ILE A 218 -20.31 129.49 20.66
CA ILE A 218 -21.34 128.93 19.78
C ILE A 218 -20.71 128.42 18.49
N GLU A 219 -19.79 129.17 17.89
CA GLU A 219 -19.08 128.75 16.68
C GLU A 219 -18.18 127.54 16.94
N SER A 220 -17.50 127.49 18.10
CA SER A 220 -16.74 126.31 18.54
C SER A 220 -17.63 125.08 18.71
N GLN A 221 -18.77 125.23 19.40
CA GLN A 221 -19.75 124.16 19.59
C GLN A 221 -20.37 123.71 18.27
N ARG A 222 -20.62 124.62 17.33
CA ARG A 222 -21.09 124.27 15.98
C ARG A 222 -20.05 123.46 15.22
N LYS A 223 -18.78 123.85 15.28
CA LYS A 223 -17.68 123.07 14.67
C LYS A 223 -17.60 121.67 15.29
N GLU A 224 -17.59 121.57 16.61
CA GLU A 224 -17.60 120.29 17.32
C GLU A 224 -18.84 119.44 16.98
N LEU A 225 -20.03 120.05 16.89
CA LEU A 225 -21.26 119.39 16.47
C LEU A 225 -21.17 118.88 15.02
N THR A 226 -20.56 119.64 14.11
CA THR A 226 -20.36 119.19 12.72
C THR A 226 -19.33 118.08 12.61
N GLU A 227 -18.27 118.11 13.42
CA GLU A 227 -17.26 117.04 13.45
C GLU A 227 -17.83 115.76 14.06
N THR A 228 -18.57 115.86 15.16
CA THR A 228 -19.25 114.73 15.78
C THR A 228 -20.32 114.14 14.86
N ASN A 229 -21.16 114.96 14.23
CA ASN A 229 -22.14 114.49 13.23
C ASN A 229 -21.50 113.87 11.98
N LYS A 230 -20.25 114.20 11.63
CA LYS A 230 -19.50 113.49 10.58
C LYS A 230 -18.93 112.16 11.07
N LYS A 231 -18.49 112.07 12.32
CA LYS A 231 -17.92 110.84 12.92
C LYS A 231 -18.99 109.78 13.20
N VAL A 232 -20.19 110.16 13.63
CA VAL A 232 -21.30 109.24 13.93
C VAL A 232 -21.61 108.27 12.77
N PRO A 233 -21.89 108.72 11.53
CA PRO A 233 -22.20 107.81 10.43
C PRO A 233 -21.00 106.95 9.98
N MET A 234 -19.76 107.45 10.17
CA MET A 234 -18.56 106.66 9.91
C MET A 234 -18.44 105.50 10.90
N LEU A 235 -18.65 105.77 12.19
CA LEU A 235 -18.64 104.74 13.24
C LEU A 235 -19.82 103.77 13.08
N GLU A 236 -21.01 104.24 12.69
CA GLU A 236 -22.14 103.36 12.40
C GLU A 236 -21.83 102.40 11.25
N LYS A 237 -21.21 102.89 10.18
CA LYS A 237 -20.78 102.05 9.05
C LYS A 237 -19.73 101.02 9.48
N GLU A 238 -18.74 101.44 10.27
CA GLU A 238 -17.71 100.55 10.82
C GLU A 238 -18.33 99.47 11.74
N ILE A 239 -19.30 99.82 12.58
CA ILE A 239 -20.04 98.87 13.42
C ILE A 239 -20.78 97.83 12.56
N VAL A 240 -21.38 98.24 11.45
CA VAL A 240 -22.08 97.31 10.54
C VAL A 240 -21.07 96.37 9.86
N GLU A 241 -19.96 96.91 9.35
CA GLU A 241 -18.89 96.12 8.73
C GLU A 241 -18.31 95.09 9.72
N LEU A 242 -17.99 95.51 10.94
CA LEU A 242 -17.50 94.63 12.01
C LEU A 242 -18.54 93.57 12.41
N ARG A 243 -19.83 93.91 12.43
CA ARG A 243 -20.91 92.92 12.69
C ARG A 243 -20.99 91.86 11.59
N ASP A 244 -20.82 92.25 10.33
CA ASP A 244 -20.84 91.31 9.22
C ASP A 244 -19.59 90.43 9.20
N GLU A 245 -18.43 90.97 9.55
CA GLU A 245 -17.20 90.19 9.76
C GLU A 245 -17.34 89.21 10.92
N LEU A 246 -17.93 89.63 12.04
CA LEU A 246 -18.21 88.78 13.19
C LEU A 246 -19.12 87.61 12.78
N LYS A 247 -20.21 87.86 12.05
CA LYS A 247 -21.10 86.82 11.53
C LYS A 247 -20.37 85.83 10.61
N LYS A 248 -19.49 86.33 9.74
CA LYS A 248 -18.66 85.47 8.87
C LYS A 248 -17.72 84.61 9.71
N ALA A 249 -17.07 85.17 10.72
CA ALA A 249 -16.21 84.41 11.63
C ALA A 249 -17.00 83.35 12.40
N GLU A 250 -18.17 83.69 12.96
CA GLU A 250 -19.06 82.72 13.63
C GLU A 250 -19.48 81.57 12.71
N SER A 251 -19.82 81.86 11.46
CA SER A 251 -20.16 80.82 10.49
C SER A 251 -19.00 79.87 10.19
N LYS A 252 -17.77 80.39 10.13
CA LYS A 252 -16.55 79.58 9.97
C LYS A 252 -16.27 78.74 11.21
N CYS A 253 -16.41 79.31 12.41
CA CYS A 253 -16.25 78.57 13.66
C CYS A 253 -17.24 77.40 13.75
N LYS A 254 -18.50 77.60 13.39
CA LYS A 254 -19.50 76.52 13.30
C LYS A 254 -19.11 75.46 12.28
N GLY A 255 -18.57 75.87 11.12
CA GLY A 255 -18.04 74.93 10.12
C GLY A 255 -16.91 74.06 10.69
N TYR A 256 -15.95 74.67 11.39
CA TYR A 256 -14.85 73.95 12.03
C TYR A 256 -15.31 73.05 13.19
N GLU A 257 -16.35 73.43 13.94
CA GLU A 257 -16.93 72.57 14.99
C GLU A 257 -17.57 71.31 14.41
N LEU A 258 -18.29 71.43 13.28
CA LEU A 258 -18.86 70.28 12.58
C LEU A 258 -17.77 69.36 12.05
N GLU A 259 -16.72 69.93 11.44
CA GLU A 259 -15.56 69.16 10.96
C GLU A 259 -14.85 68.43 12.12
N LEU A 260 -14.66 69.09 13.25
CA LEU A 260 -14.12 68.48 14.47
C LEU A 260 -14.99 67.34 15.00
N ASN A 261 -16.33 67.46 14.90
CA ASN A 261 -17.22 66.40 15.33
C ASN A 261 -17.08 65.16 14.44
N VAL A 262 -16.98 65.35 13.12
CA VAL A 262 -16.71 64.26 12.16
C VAL A 262 -15.37 63.59 12.47
N PHE A 263 -14.31 64.37 12.78
CA PHE A 263 -13.02 63.79 13.17
C PHE A 263 -13.08 62.99 14.48
N ARG A 264 -13.91 63.38 15.44
CA ARG A 264 -14.13 62.60 16.67
C ARG A 264 -14.86 61.28 16.38
N GLU A 265 -15.87 61.31 15.52
CA GLU A 265 -16.58 60.10 15.09
C GLU A 265 -15.63 59.13 14.37
N LEU A 266 -14.82 59.63 13.43
CA LEU A 266 -13.79 58.82 12.75
C LEU A 266 -12.75 58.24 13.71
N ALA A 267 -12.34 58.99 14.74
CA ALA A 267 -11.42 58.48 15.75
C ALA A 267 -12.03 57.33 16.56
N ASN A 268 -13.30 57.42 16.93
CA ASN A 268 -14.00 56.34 17.63
C ASN A 268 -14.13 55.09 16.74
N GLU A 269 -14.47 55.25 15.46
CA GLU A 269 -14.51 54.13 14.52
C GLU A 269 -13.13 53.48 14.34
N GLN A 270 -12.06 54.29 14.31
CA GLN A 270 -10.69 53.79 14.24
C GLN A 270 -10.34 52.92 15.46
N ASP A 271 -10.74 53.34 16.66
CA ASP A 271 -10.54 52.56 17.89
C ASP A 271 -11.29 51.20 17.82
N ASP A 272 -12.53 51.19 17.32
CA ASP A 272 -13.31 49.97 17.11
C ASP A 272 -12.65 49.01 16.11
N TYR A 273 -12.11 49.54 15.00
CA TYR A 273 -11.38 48.74 14.03
C TYR A 273 -10.06 48.21 14.61
N GLN A 274 -9.36 49.00 15.40
CA GLN A 274 -8.12 48.59 16.06
C GLN A 274 -8.39 47.44 17.03
N GLU A 275 -9.51 47.49 17.77
CA GLU A 275 -9.95 46.39 18.64
C GLU A 275 -10.26 45.12 17.85
N LYS A 276 -11.02 45.23 16.75
CA LYS A 276 -11.33 44.09 15.87
C LYS A 276 -10.06 43.46 15.29
N ILE A 277 -9.10 44.28 14.86
CA ILE A 277 -7.80 43.82 14.35
C ILE A 277 -7.04 43.06 15.44
N ARG A 278 -7.01 43.58 16.67
CA ARG A 278 -6.37 42.91 17.80
C ARG A 278 -6.97 41.52 18.07
N ILE A 279 -8.30 41.41 18.10
CA ILE A 279 -9.01 40.13 18.30
C ILE A 279 -8.69 39.16 17.16
N LEU A 280 -8.67 39.62 15.91
CA LEU A 280 -8.34 38.78 14.76
C LEU A 280 -6.88 38.30 14.80
N GLN A 281 -5.94 39.17 15.17
CA GLN A 281 -4.54 38.81 15.35
C GLN A 281 -4.37 37.73 16.43
N GLU A 282 -5.06 37.84 17.56
CA GLU A 282 -5.02 36.84 18.62
C GLU A 282 -5.58 35.49 18.16
N LYS A 283 -6.72 35.49 17.44
CA LYS A 283 -7.29 34.27 16.84
C LYS A 283 -6.34 33.60 15.85
N VAL A 284 -5.66 34.37 15.00
CA VAL A 284 -4.66 33.84 14.07
C VAL A 284 -3.49 33.20 14.81
N ILE A 285 -2.98 33.85 15.86
CA ILE A 285 -1.88 33.29 16.68
C ILE A 285 -2.29 31.97 17.34
N ILE A 286 -3.54 31.86 17.83
CA ILE A 286 -4.06 30.61 18.41
C ILE A 286 -4.14 29.52 17.34
N ALA A 287 -4.74 29.83 16.18
CA ALA A 287 -4.85 28.88 15.06
C ALA A 287 -3.47 28.41 14.56
N GLU A 288 -2.48 29.29 14.48
CA GLU A 288 -1.10 28.93 14.11
C GLU A 288 -0.46 27.96 15.12
N LYS A 289 -0.73 28.12 16.41
CA LYS A 289 -0.24 27.19 17.44
C LYS A 289 -0.91 25.82 17.31
N GLU A 290 -2.21 25.79 17.06
CA GLU A 290 -2.97 24.55 16.82
C GLU A 290 -2.47 23.81 15.57
N ILE A 291 -2.26 24.53 14.46
CA ILE A 291 -1.69 23.98 13.23
C ILE A 291 -0.31 23.38 13.50
N LYS A 292 0.58 24.07 14.25
CA LYS A 292 1.90 23.54 14.60
C LYS A 292 1.83 22.23 15.41
N ILE A 293 0.86 22.12 16.32
CA ILE A 293 0.63 20.89 17.09
C ILE A 293 0.12 19.78 16.17
N LEU A 294 -0.86 20.06 15.32
CA LEU A 294 -1.42 19.13 14.35
C LEU A 294 -0.34 18.62 13.39
N GLU A 295 0.50 19.49 12.84
CA GLU A 295 1.61 19.07 11.98
C GLU A 295 2.60 18.17 12.70
N LYS A 296 2.89 18.43 13.99
CA LYS A 296 3.78 17.58 14.79
C LYS A 296 3.17 16.19 14.99
N ASN A 297 1.87 16.11 15.26
CA ASN A 297 1.17 14.84 15.41
C ASN A 297 1.10 14.10 14.07
N PHE A 298 0.76 14.78 12.98
CA PHE A 298 0.74 14.22 11.64
C PHE A 298 2.11 13.67 11.23
N ARG A 299 3.20 14.39 11.51
CA ARG A 299 4.57 13.89 11.28
C ARG A 299 4.85 12.59 12.03
N LYS A 300 4.42 12.47 13.29
CA LYS A 300 4.58 11.22 14.07
C LYS A 300 3.78 10.07 13.45
N GLU A 301 2.52 10.31 13.11
CA GLU A 301 1.65 9.30 12.51
C GLU A 301 2.19 8.82 11.15
N VAL A 302 2.72 9.73 10.33
CA VAL A 302 3.42 9.38 9.09
C VAL A 302 4.62 8.48 9.36
N THR A 303 5.44 8.80 10.37
CA THR A 303 6.59 7.95 10.72
C THR A 303 6.19 6.58 11.24
N GLU A 304 5.13 6.48 12.05
CA GLU A 304 4.60 5.20 12.53
C GLU A 304 4.06 4.36 11.37
N LYS A 305 3.30 4.97 10.46
CA LYS A 305 2.79 4.32 9.25
C LYS A 305 3.93 3.79 8.35
N GLU A 306 5.03 4.54 8.23
CA GLU A 306 6.23 4.11 7.51
C GLU A 306 6.86 2.86 8.14
N VAL A 307 6.90 2.79 9.48
CA VAL A 307 7.40 1.63 10.22
C VAL A 307 6.48 0.42 10.01
N PHE A 308 5.17 0.60 10.13
CA PHE A 308 4.20 -0.48 9.88
C PHE A 308 4.27 -0.98 8.43
N LYS A 309 4.46 -0.09 7.45
CA LYS A 309 4.65 -0.48 6.05
C LYS A 309 5.89 -1.37 5.88
N LYS A 310 7.01 -1.01 6.50
CA LYS A 310 8.24 -1.82 6.46
C LYS A 310 8.03 -3.20 7.11
N GLU A 311 7.27 -3.26 8.21
CA GLU A 311 6.95 -4.53 8.88
C GLU A 311 6.03 -5.41 8.02
N LEU A 312 5.06 -4.79 7.33
CA LEU A 312 4.19 -5.46 6.37
C LEU A 312 4.98 -6.01 5.17
N GLU A 313 5.95 -5.25 4.65
CA GLU A 313 6.83 -5.73 3.58
C GLU A 313 7.71 -6.90 4.04
N ARG A 314 8.21 -6.89 5.28
CA ARG A 314 8.98 -8.01 5.84
C ARG A 314 8.12 -9.27 6.01
N THR A 315 6.91 -9.12 6.51
CA THR A 315 5.98 -10.25 6.68
C THR A 315 5.54 -10.79 5.33
N SER A 316 5.24 -9.92 4.35
CA SER A 316 4.95 -10.33 2.97
C SER A 316 6.08 -11.14 2.35
N LYS A 317 7.35 -10.73 2.51
CA LYS A 317 8.51 -11.51 2.04
C LYS A 317 8.58 -12.90 2.68
N LYS A 318 8.36 -12.99 4.00
CA LYS A 318 8.30 -14.29 4.70
C LYS A 318 7.18 -15.18 4.16
N PHE A 319 6.01 -14.61 3.83
CA PHE A 319 4.94 -15.37 3.19
C PHE A 319 5.36 -15.91 1.83
N SER A 320 5.99 -15.11 0.97
CA SER A 320 6.51 -15.58 -0.32
C SER A 320 7.56 -16.69 -0.17
N GLU A 321 8.43 -16.61 0.83
CA GLU A 321 9.39 -17.67 1.16
C GLU A 321 8.70 -18.97 1.59
N LEU A 322 7.65 -18.86 2.43
CA LEU A 322 6.85 -20.01 2.85
C LEU A 322 6.06 -20.63 1.69
N GLU A 323 5.50 -19.81 0.80
CA GLU A 323 4.82 -20.28 -0.42
C GLU A 323 5.77 -21.06 -1.32
N TYR A 324 6.99 -20.56 -1.51
CA TYR A 324 8.03 -21.26 -2.26
C TYR A 324 8.38 -22.61 -1.61
N LEU A 325 8.56 -22.64 -0.28
CA LEU A 325 8.85 -23.87 0.45
C LEU A 325 7.70 -24.88 0.34
N ILE A 326 6.45 -24.44 0.47
CA ILE A 326 5.26 -25.28 0.31
C ILE A 326 5.20 -25.85 -1.11
N SER A 327 5.50 -25.05 -2.13
CA SER A 327 5.56 -25.50 -3.52
C SER A 327 6.61 -26.59 -3.72
N ASN A 328 7.81 -26.40 -3.17
CA ASN A 328 8.89 -27.39 -3.25
C ASN A 328 8.54 -28.70 -2.54
N LEU A 329 8.04 -28.62 -1.30
CA LEU A 329 7.62 -29.80 -0.53
C LEU A 329 6.47 -30.54 -1.22
N ASN A 330 5.54 -29.83 -1.86
CA ASN A 330 4.49 -30.46 -2.66
C ASN A 330 5.04 -31.18 -3.89
N GLY A 331 6.07 -30.61 -4.54
CA GLY A 331 6.79 -31.26 -5.63
C GLY A 331 7.48 -32.54 -5.17
N GLU A 332 8.27 -32.48 -4.10
CA GLU A 332 8.93 -33.67 -3.52
C GLU A 332 7.93 -34.75 -3.11
N ARG A 333 6.82 -34.36 -2.47
CA ARG A 333 5.74 -35.28 -2.10
C ARG A 333 5.12 -35.96 -3.34
N LEU A 334 4.99 -35.25 -4.45
CA LEU A 334 4.47 -35.81 -5.69
C LEU A 334 5.44 -36.85 -6.27
N CYS A 335 6.74 -36.52 -6.35
CA CYS A 335 7.77 -37.47 -6.80
C CYS A 335 7.79 -38.74 -5.93
N LEU A 336 7.80 -38.59 -4.60
CA LEU A 336 7.77 -39.74 -3.68
C LEU A 336 6.50 -40.58 -3.83
N LYS A 337 5.35 -39.94 -4.10
CA LYS A 337 4.10 -40.65 -4.36
C LYS A 337 4.17 -41.46 -5.66
N GLU A 338 4.79 -40.91 -6.70
CA GLU A 338 5.01 -41.62 -7.97
C GLU A 338 5.96 -42.81 -7.79
N GLU A 339 7.08 -42.62 -7.07
CA GLU A 339 8.01 -43.71 -6.72
C GLU A 339 7.33 -44.82 -5.90
N LEU A 340 6.52 -44.45 -4.90
CA LEU A 340 5.76 -45.42 -4.12
C LEU A 340 4.75 -46.19 -4.99
N ASN A 341 4.06 -45.51 -5.90
CA ASN A 341 3.11 -46.16 -6.79
C ASN A 341 3.81 -47.13 -7.74
N GLU A 342 4.97 -46.75 -8.26
CA GLU A 342 5.79 -47.61 -9.13
C GLU A 342 6.28 -48.86 -8.39
N THR A 343 6.79 -48.71 -7.15
CA THR A 343 7.19 -49.87 -6.33
C THR A 343 6.01 -50.78 -5.96
N CYS A 344 4.84 -50.22 -5.65
CA CYS A 344 3.62 -50.98 -5.44
C CYS A 344 3.19 -51.76 -6.71
N ASN A 345 3.29 -51.14 -7.89
CA ASN A 345 2.99 -51.81 -9.15
C ASN A 345 3.96 -52.97 -9.41
N GLN A 346 5.26 -52.75 -9.20
CA GLN A 346 6.28 -53.79 -9.34
C GLN A 346 6.05 -54.95 -8.36
N LEU A 347 5.71 -54.65 -7.10
CA LEU A 347 5.37 -55.68 -6.11
C LEU A 347 4.13 -56.46 -6.52
N THR A 348 3.10 -55.78 -7.02
CA THR A 348 1.87 -56.41 -7.52
C THR A 348 2.16 -57.36 -8.69
N ILE A 349 3.03 -56.96 -9.62
CA ILE A 349 3.48 -57.81 -10.73
C ILE A 349 4.20 -59.06 -10.17
N LYS A 350 5.16 -58.89 -9.26
CA LYS A 350 5.87 -60.02 -8.63
C LYS A 350 4.94 -60.96 -7.87
N CYS A 351 3.92 -60.45 -7.17
CA CYS A 351 2.91 -61.29 -6.52
C CYS A 351 2.10 -62.10 -7.53
N LYS A 352 1.74 -61.52 -8.68
CA LYS A 352 1.07 -62.24 -9.78
C LYS A 352 1.96 -63.34 -10.36
N GLU A 353 3.24 -63.05 -10.60
CA GLU A 353 4.23 -64.03 -11.07
C GLU A 353 4.40 -65.18 -10.08
N LEU A 354 4.51 -64.88 -8.78
CA LEU A 354 4.64 -65.90 -7.73
C LEU A 354 3.39 -66.78 -7.66
N ASN A 355 2.19 -66.20 -7.74
CA ASN A 355 0.96 -66.96 -7.78
C ASN A 355 0.88 -67.87 -9.01
N ALA A 356 1.24 -67.36 -10.20
CA ALA A 356 1.28 -68.16 -11.42
C ALA A 356 2.26 -69.35 -11.31
N LEU A 357 3.45 -69.11 -10.74
CA LEU A 357 4.43 -70.17 -10.50
C LEU A 357 3.91 -71.20 -9.47
N ASN A 358 3.21 -70.74 -8.44
CA ASN A 358 2.61 -71.62 -7.45
C ASN A 358 1.50 -72.49 -8.08
N ASP A 359 0.66 -71.92 -8.95
CA ASP A 359 -0.35 -72.66 -9.69
C ASP A 359 0.29 -73.72 -10.59
N GLU A 360 1.35 -73.37 -11.34
CA GLU A 360 2.13 -74.32 -12.15
C GLU A 360 2.71 -75.47 -11.29
N LEU A 361 3.33 -75.14 -10.15
CA LEU A 361 3.88 -76.12 -9.22
C LEU A 361 2.78 -77.06 -8.66
N THR A 362 1.58 -76.53 -8.37
CA THR A 362 0.47 -77.38 -7.90
C THR A 362 0.00 -78.35 -8.98
N VAL A 363 -0.05 -77.93 -10.24
CA VAL A 363 -0.41 -78.80 -11.37
C VAL A 363 0.64 -79.90 -11.55
N ASP A 364 1.93 -79.55 -11.51
CA ASP A 364 3.01 -80.53 -11.62
C ASP A 364 3.00 -81.55 -10.48
N ASN A 365 2.80 -81.10 -9.24
CA ASN A 365 2.70 -82.00 -8.08
C ASN A 365 1.49 -82.94 -8.19
N LEU A 366 0.34 -82.45 -8.66
CA LEU A 366 -0.84 -83.30 -8.91
C LEU A 366 -0.55 -84.36 -9.99
N SER A 367 0.09 -83.96 -11.11
CA SER A 367 0.49 -84.87 -12.19
C SER A 367 1.47 -85.96 -11.71
N LEU A 368 2.45 -85.58 -10.87
CA LEU A 368 3.37 -86.53 -10.23
C LEU A 368 2.62 -87.50 -9.31
N LEU A 369 1.71 -86.99 -8.47
CA LEU A 369 0.91 -87.80 -7.56
C LEU A 369 0.02 -88.80 -8.34
N GLU A 370 -0.61 -88.38 -9.43
CA GLU A 370 -1.39 -89.24 -10.31
C GLU A 370 -0.53 -90.35 -10.92
N ARG A 371 0.69 -90.01 -11.37
CA ARG A 371 1.65 -90.98 -11.90
C ARG A 371 2.09 -91.99 -10.84
N GLU A 372 2.37 -91.52 -9.63
CA GLU A 372 2.70 -92.37 -8.48
C GLU A 372 1.55 -93.32 -8.13
N HIS A 373 0.32 -92.80 -8.02
CA HIS A 373 -0.86 -93.62 -7.79
C HIS A 373 -1.07 -94.68 -8.89
N SER A 374 -0.88 -94.31 -10.16
CA SER A 374 -0.95 -95.27 -11.28
C SER A 374 0.11 -96.36 -11.17
N ALA A 375 1.34 -96.01 -10.78
CA ALA A 375 2.42 -96.96 -10.58
C ALA A 375 2.14 -97.90 -9.40
N ILE A 376 1.65 -97.35 -8.28
CA ILE A 376 1.24 -98.13 -7.10
C ILE A 376 0.14 -99.12 -7.48
N ALA A 377 -0.92 -98.68 -8.18
CA ALA A 377 -2.00 -99.56 -8.61
C ALA A 377 -1.50 -100.71 -9.52
N LYS A 378 -0.53 -100.44 -10.41
CA LYS A 378 0.12 -101.50 -11.22
C LYS A 378 0.90 -102.48 -10.35
N LEU A 379 1.66 -101.99 -9.38
CA LEU A 379 2.40 -102.84 -8.44
C LEU A 379 1.47 -103.66 -7.57
N GLU A 380 0.37 -103.09 -7.08
CA GLU A 380 -0.65 -103.81 -6.31
C GLU A 380 -1.30 -104.93 -7.13
N ASN A 381 -1.61 -104.68 -8.40
CA ASN A 381 -2.14 -105.70 -9.30
C ASN A 381 -1.13 -106.84 -9.53
N ILE A 382 0.13 -106.52 -9.83
CA ILE A 382 1.21 -107.52 -9.93
C ILE A 382 1.35 -108.31 -8.61
N THR A 383 1.33 -107.63 -7.47
CA THR A 383 1.43 -108.25 -6.15
C THR A 383 0.25 -109.20 -5.88
N SER A 384 -0.97 -108.79 -6.23
CA SER A 384 -2.17 -109.60 -6.11
C SER A 384 -2.10 -110.85 -7.00
N ASN A 385 -1.66 -110.70 -8.25
CA ASN A 385 -1.48 -111.81 -9.18
C ASN A 385 -0.44 -112.81 -8.66
N HIS A 386 0.74 -112.33 -8.24
CA HIS A 386 1.76 -113.19 -7.63
C HIS A 386 1.29 -113.86 -6.33
N SER A 387 0.46 -113.18 -5.52
CA SER A 387 -0.16 -113.79 -4.34
C SER A 387 -1.12 -114.93 -4.72
N SER A 388 -1.93 -114.75 -5.77
CA SER A 388 -2.78 -115.80 -6.32
C SER A 388 -1.98 -116.98 -6.84
N GLU A 389 -0.96 -116.74 -7.68
CA GLU A 389 -0.05 -117.77 -8.18
C GLU A 389 0.63 -118.52 -7.03
N ARG A 390 1.14 -117.79 -6.03
CA ARG A 390 1.75 -118.38 -4.84
C ARG A 390 0.78 -119.28 -4.08
N ASN A 391 -0.48 -118.87 -3.95
CA ASN A 391 -1.52 -119.69 -3.32
C ASN A 391 -1.82 -120.95 -4.13
N ASP A 392 -1.84 -120.86 -5.46
CA ASP A 392 -2.05 -122.02 -6.33
C ASP A 392 -0.86 -122.97 -6.29
N TYR A 393 0.38 -122.47 -6.33
CA TYR A 393 1.58 -123.28 -6.07
C TYR A 393 1.55 -123.93 -4.68
N LYS A 394 1.09 -123.20 -3.65
CA LYS A 394 0.93 -123.75 -2.30
C LYS A 394 -0.08 -124.90 -2.28
N LYS A 395 -1.21 -124.79 -3.00
CA LYS A 395 -2.17 -125.89 -3.15
C LYS A 395 -1.56 -127.09 -3.89
N ILE A 396 -0.80 -126.84 -4.96
CA ILE A 396 -0.10 -127.90 -5.71
C ILE A 396 0.91 -128.62 -4.81
N ILE A 397 1.75 -127.88 -4.08
CA ILE A 397 2.71 -128.44 -3.12
C ILE A 397 1.98 -129.26 -2.05
N GLN A 398 0.87 -128.76 -1.51
CA GLN A 398 0.09 -129.50 -0.52
C GLN A 398 -0.44 -130.82 -1.10
N ASN A 399 -1.00 -130.81 -2.31
CA ASN A 399 -1.49 -132.01 -2.98
C ASN A 399 -0.35 -133.02 -3.26
N ASN A 400 0.83 -132.53 -3.68
CA ASN A 400 2.00 -133.38 -3.89
C ASN A 400 2.50 -133.98 -2.56
N ASN A 401 2.49 -133.22 -1.47
CA ASN A 401 2.82 -133.75 -0.14
C ASN A 401 1.82 -134.82 0.31
N ASP A 402 0.51 -134.60 0.10
CA ASP A 402 -0.51 -135.60 0.41
C ASP A 402 -0.32 -136.89 -0.43
N GLN A 403 0.15 -136.77 -1.68
CA GLN A 403 0.52 -137.92 -2.51
C GLN A 403 1.78 -138.62 -2.01
N ILE A 404 2.82 -137.88 -1.63
CA ILE A 404 4.04 -138.42 -1.03
C ILE A 404 3.68 -139.19 0.25
N ASP A 405 2.84 -138.65 1.12
CA ASP A 405 2.39 -139.34 2.34
C ASP A 405 1.66 -140.65 2.04
N LYS A 406 0.83 -140.70 0.98
CA LYS A 406 0.19 -141.94 0.51
C LYS A 406 1.22 -142.95 0.02
N LEU A 407 2.19 -142.51 -0.78
CA LEU A 407 3.28 -143.35 -1.27
C LEU A 407 4.15 -143.86 -0.12
N GLN A 408 4.49 -143.02 0.85
CA GLN A 408 5.25 -143.38 2.04
C GLN A 408 4.53 -144.47 2.85
N LYS A 409 3.22 -144.34 3.05
CA LYS A 409 2.39 -145.39 3.68
C LYS A 409 2.43 -146.71 2.89
N SER A 410 2.36 -146.62 1.56
CA SER A 410 2.48 -147.79 0.69
C SER A 410 3.85 -148.46 0.81
N ILE A 411 4.94 -147.68 0.77
CA ILE A 411 6.31 -148.17 0.94
C ILE A 411 6.46 -148.86 2.29
N ASN A 412 6.04 -148.23 3.39
CA ASN A 412 6.13 -148.84 4.72
C ASN A 412 5.36 -150.17 4.80
N SER A 413 4.21 -150.30 4.12
CA SER A 413 3.46 -151.55 4.05
C SER A 413 4.18 -152.65 3.24
N LEU A 414 4.86 -152.25 2.16
CA LEU A 414 5.71 -153.09 1.33
C LEU A 414 6.97 -153.53 2.08
N GLU A 415 7.61 -152.64 2.81
CA GLU A 415 8.75 -152.96 3.67
C GLU A 415 8.35 -153.94 4.77
N ALA A 416 7.19 -153.76 5.41
CA ALA A 416 6.68 -154.70 6.40
C ALA A 416 6.45 -156.11 5.80
N THR A 417 5.89 -156.19 4.59
CA THR A 417 5.70 -157.47 3.89
C THR A 417 7.03 -158.09 3.45
N LEU A 418 7.99 -157.28 3.00
CA LEU A 418 9.33 -157.75 2.63
C LEU A 418 10.10 -158.27 3.85
N MET A 419 9.97 -157.59 5.00
CA MET A 419 10.56 -158.03 6.26
C MET A 419 9.96 -159.36 6.73
N GLN A 420 8.63 -159.55 6.60
CA GLN A 420 7.98 -160.84 6.86
C GLN A 420 8.51 -161.95 5.94
N LEU A 421 8.69 -161.66 4.64
CA LEU A 421 9.25 -162.62 3.68
C LEU A 421 10.72 -162.98 4.00
N MET A 422 11.54 -162.00 4.38
CA MET A 422 12.91 -162.25 4.82
C MET A 422 12.93 -163.14 6.07
N GLN A 423 12.06 -162.87 7.05
CA GLN A 423 11.95 -163.68 8.27
C GLN A 423 11.53 -165.12 7.95
N ALA A 424 10.57 -165.31 7.04
CA ALA A 424 10.16 -166.62 6.55
C ALA A 424 11.31 -167.33 5.81
N ASN A 425 12.09 -166.60 5.02
CA ASN A 425 13.24 -167.15 4.29
C ASN A 425 14.40 -167.53 5.23
N ASP A 426 14.66 -166.75 6.28
CA ASP A 426 15.62 -167.09 7.33
C ASP A 426 15.19 -168.34 8.11
N GLU A 427 13.89 -168.48 8.38
CA GLU A 427 13.36 -169.66 9.05
C GLU A 427 13.42 -170.91 8.16
N LEU A 428 13.14 -170.76 6.87
CA LEU A 428 13.37 -171.78 5.84
C LEU A 428 14.85 -172.17 5.77
N SER A 429 15.76 -171.20 5.77
CA SER A 429 17.21 -171.44 5.74
C SER A 429 17.68 -172.18 6.99
N ARG A 430 17.14 -171.85 8.18
CA ARG A 430 17.39 -172.63 9.41
C ARG A 430 16.86 -174.05 9.33
N ARG A 431 15.65 -174.26 8.77
CA ARG A 431 15.10 -175.61 8.53
C ARG A 431 15.98 -176.40 7.56
N TYR A 432 16.47 -175.76 6.49
CA TYR A 432 17.34 -176.38 5.51
C TYR A 432 18.69 -176.77 6.10
N MET A 433 19.32 -175.90 6.90
CA MET A 433 20.56 -176.22 7.62
C MET A 433 20.39 -177.38 8.60
N LYS A 434 19.25 -177.45 9.30
CA LYS A 434 18.93 -178.57 10.19
C LYS A 434 18.79 -179.88 9.42
N LEU A 435 18.11 -179.85 8.28
CA LEU A 435 17.99 -180.99 7.35
C LEU A 435 19.35 -181.44 6.81
N ASP A 436 20.24 -180.52 6.43
CA ASP A 436 21.55 -180.87 5.90
C ASP A 436 22.50 -181.39 7.00
N TYR A 437 22.34 -180.91 8.24
CA TYR A 437 23.00 -181.48 9.42
C TYR A 437 22.53 -182.92 9.69
N ASP A 438 21.21 -183.17 9.68
CA ASP A 438 20.64 -184.51 9.84
C ASP A 438 21.08 -185.45 8.71
N ARG A 439 21.12 -184.96 7.47
CA ARG A 439 21.64 -185.70 6.30
C ARG A 439 23.12 -186.08 6.45
N LYS A 440 23.97 -185.17 6.95
CA LYS A 440 25.38 -185.46 7.25
C LYS A 440 25.53 -186.50 8.35
N LYS A 441 24.73 -186.40 9.41
CA LYS A 441 24.73 -187.34 10.52
C LYS A 441 24.36 -188.75 10.07
N ASP A 442 23.35 -188.88 9.19
CA ASP A 442 22.97 -190.16 8.60
C ASP A 442 24.04 -190.71 7.64
N ASN A 443 24.72 -189.84 6.88
CA ASN A 443 25.83 -190.23 6.01
C ASN A 443 27.06 -190.73 6.81
N ASP A 444 27.39 -190.10 7.94
CA ASP A 444 28.44 -190.58 8.85
C ASP A 444 28.08 -191.92 9.49
N LYS A 445 26.78 -192.14 9.78
CA LYS A 445 26.27 -193.43 10.27
C LYS A 445 26.41 -194.51 9.19
N TYR A 446 26.11 -194.18 7.94
CA TYR A 446 26.31 -195.06 6.79
C TYR A 446 27.80 -195.40 6.56
N LEU A 447 28.69 -194.42 6.66
CA LEU A 447 30.14 -194.60 6.53
C LEU A 447 30.72 -195.52 7.63
N ARG A 448 30.25 -195.41 8.88
CA ARG A 448 30.66 -196.33 9.95
C ARG A 448 30.22 -197.77 9.70
N LEU A 449 28.99 -197.99 9.18
CA LEU A 449 28.53 -199.32 8.79
C LEU A 449 29.35 -199.88 7.61
N LYS A 450 29.74 -199.04 6.65
CA LYS A 450 30.55 -199.44 5.49
C LYS A 450 31.96 -199.88 5.88
N CYS A 451 32.59 -199.24 6.88
CA CYS A 451 33.89 -199.65 7.40
C CYS A 451 33.80 -201.00 8.17
N GLN A 452 32.72 -201.26 8.91
CA GLN A 452 32.51 -202.55 9.57
C GLN A 452 32.31 -203.71 8.57
N TYR A 453 31.73 -203.45 7.39
CA TYR A 453 31.59 -204.46 6.33
C TYR A 453 32.93 -204.82 5.66
N LYS A 454 33.81 -203.83 5.42
CA LYS A 454 35.15 -204.07 4.85
C LYS A 454 36.10 -204.84 5.78
N GLU A 455 35.95 -204.69 7.11
CA GLU A 455 36.74 -205.46 8.09
C GLU A 455 36.31 -206.93 8.19
N LYS A 456 35.08 -207.28 7.81
CA LYS A 456 34.64 -208.68 7.69
C LYS A 456 35.13 -209.32 6.39
N GLU A 457 35.15 -208.58 5.28
CA GLU A 457 35.55 -209.09 3.95
C GLU A 457 37.06 -209.39 3.83
N ASN A 458 37.92 -208.66 4.55
CA ASN A 458 39.36 -208.94 4.57
C ASN A 458 39.79 -210.08 5.52
N LYS A 459 38.90 -210.55 6.41
CA LYS A 459 39.15 -211.77 7.21
C LYS A 459 38.86 -213.06 6.43
N GLU A 460 38.07 -213.01 5.34
CA GLU A 460 37.73 -214.19 4.53
C GLU A 460 38.70 -214.48 3.37
N LYS A 461 39.57 -213.54 2.95
CA LYS A 461 40.65 -213.80 1.97
C LYS A 461 41.88 -214.52 2.56
N LYS A 462 41.87 -214.83 3.87
CA LYS A 462 42.92 -215.57 4.60
C LYS A 462 42.81 -217.11 4.48
N ASN A 463 42.01 -217.64 3.54
CA ASN A 463 41.77 -219.08 3.37
C ASN A 463 41.96 -219.61 1.92
N ARG A 464 42.73 -218.90 1.08
CA ARG A 464 43.36 -219.47 -0.13
C ARG A 464 44.80 -218.98 -0.31
N LEU A 465 45.63 -219.31 0.69
CA LEU A 465 47.03 -219.76 0.68
C LEU A 465 47.63 -219.52 2.07
#